data_AF-A0A652KW37-F1
#
_entry.id   AF-A0A652KW37-F1
#
_cell.length_a   1.000
_cell.length_b   1.000
_cell.length_c   1.000
_cell.angle_alpha   90.00
_cell.angle_beta   90.00
_cell.angle_gamma   90.00
#
_symmetry.space_group_name_H-M   'P 1'
#
loop_
_entity.id
_entity.type
_entity.pdbx_description
1 polymer ?
#
loop_
_entity_poly.entity_id
_entity_poly.type
_entity_poly.pdbx_seq_one_letter_code
_entity_poly.pdbx_strand_id
1 'polypeptide(L)'
;MATGKFIADPGRIRRGGEMMEELPQRTNKIADDFISDMQNYRGWAGYNDDFALEVLPKYDATNESCLELIRTVGTALADLRQAVWANGQHIEGVSSYANEQIGRQMSSLDGPGGDSAGGGRH
;
A
#
# COMPACT_ATOMS: atom_id res chain seq x y z
N MET A 1 -26.56 -8.37 -0.04
CA MET A 1 -25.13 -8.01 -0.14
C MET A 1 -24.71 -8.27 -1.56
N ALA A 2 -24.29 -7.25 -2.32
CA ALA A 2 -23.77 -7.49 -3.66
C ALA A 2 -22.38 -8.10 -3.55
N THR A 3 -22.26 -9.40 -3.83
CA THR A 3 -20.97 -10.04 -4.14
C THR A 3 -20.54 -9.54 -5.52
N GLY A 4 -20.09 -8.30 -5.57
CA GLY A 4 -19.58 -7.68 -6.80
C GLY A 4 -18.30 -8.39 -7.21
N LYS A 5 -18.29 -8.94 -8.43
CA LYS A 5 -17.07 -9.44 -9.06
C LYS A 5 -16.08 -8.28 -9.14
N PHE A 6 -14.96 -8.36 -8.41
CA PHE A 6 -13.89 -7.38 -8.51
C PHE A 6 -13.27 -7.47 -9.91
N ILE A 7 -13.51 -6.46 -10.75
CA ILE A 7 -12.84 -6.31 -12.04
C ILE A 7 -11.62 -5.43 -11.81
N ALA A 8 -10.44 -6.03 -11.92
CA ALA A 8 -9.19 -5.32 -11.73
C ALA A 8 -8.76 -4.57 -12.98
N ASP A 9 -8.38 -3.30 -12.81
CA ASP A 9 -7.62 -2.51 -13.78
C ASP A 9 -6.24 -2.27 -13.18
N PRO A 10 -5.20 -2.98 -13.64
CA PRO A 10 -3.84 -2.83 -13.13
C PRO A 10 -3.31 -1.40 -13.17
N GLY A 11 -3.66 -0.65 -14.22
CA GLY A 11 -3.26 0.75 -14.36
C GLY A 11 -3.90 1.64 -13.30
N ARG A 12 -5.16 1.40 -12.93
CA ARG A 12 -5.82 2.11 -11.83
C ARG A 12 -5.27 1.73 -10.46
N ILE A 13 -4.94 0.47 -10.23
CA ILE A 13 -4.36 0.00 -8.97
C ILE A 13 -2.97 0.61 -8.76
N ARG A 14 -2.15 0.64 -9.82
CA ARG A 14 -0.82 1.27 -9.79
C ARG A 14 -0.90 2.75 -9.45
N ARG A 15 -1.78 3.50 -10.12
CA ARG A 15 -2.05 4.91 -9.78
C ARG A 15 -2.49 5.09 -8.33
N GLY A 16 -3.30 4.18 -7.80
CA GLY A 16 -3.67 4.18 -6.39
C GLY A 16 -2.46 4.05 -5.45
N GLY A 17 -1.51 3.17 -5.77
CA GLY A 17 -0.26 3.01 -5.01
C GLY A 17 0.70 4.21 -5.14
N GLU A 18 0.74 4.84 -6.32
CA GLU A 18 1.49 6.09 -6.57
C GLU A 18 0.93 7.25 -5.74
N MET A 19 -0.40 7.40 -5.68
CA MET A 19 -1.05 8.42 -4.83
C MET A 19 -0.71 8.26 -3.34
N MET A 20 -0.38 7.04 -2.90
CA MET A 20 -0.02 6.74 -1.52
C MET A 20 1.48 6.87 -1.22
N GLU A 21 2.32 7.18 -2.21
CA GLU A 21 3.78 7.23 -2.07
C GLU A 21 4.27 8.19 -1.00
N GLU A 22 3.71 9.39 -0.98
CA GLU A 22 4.17 10.45 -0.11
C GLU A 22 3.58 10.34 1.31
N LEU A 23 2.54 9.53 1.51
CA LEU A 23 1.78 9.52 2.77
C LEU A 23 2.64 9.04 3.96
N PRO A 24 3.39 7.93 3.88
CA PRO A 24 4.29 7.54 4.97
C PRO A 24 5.37 8.59 5.25
N GLN A 25 5.93 9.19 4.20
CA GLN A 25 6.98 10.22 4.33
C GLN A 25 6.46 11.48 5.03
N ARG A 26 5.24 11.92 4.68
CA ARG A 26 4.56 13.04 5.34
C ARG A 26 4.31 12.75 6.81
N THR A 27 3.96 11.52 7.16
CA THR A 27 3.70 11.14 8.55
C THR A 27 4.98 11.11 9.38
N ASN A 28 6.10 10.64 8.80
CA ASN A 28 7.42 10.73 9.44
C ASN A 28 7.82 12.19 9.68
N LYS A 29 7.60 13.07 8.69
CA LYS A 29 7.87 14.50 8.86
C LYS A 29 7.05 15.12 9.99
N ILE A 30 5.76 14.76 10.11
CA ILE A 30 4.92 15.23 11.23
C ILE A 30 5.47 14.77 12.57
N ALA A 31 5.97 13.54 12.67
CA ALA A 31 6.60 13.03 13.89
C ALA A 31 7.88 13.81 14.24
N ASP A 32 8.72 14.08 13.25
CA ASP A 32 9.96 14.85 13.43
C ASP A 32 9.68 16.29 13.85
N ASP A 33 8.72 16.95 13.19
CA ASP A 33 8.29 18.31 13.51
C ASP A 33 7.68 18.34 14.93
N PHE A 34 6.86 17.35 15.32
CA PHE A 34 6.33 17.22 16.68
C PHE A 34 7.45 17.10 17.72
N ILE A 35 8.43 16.21 17.51
CA ILE A 35 9.57 16.07 18.44
C ILE A 35 10.32 17.41 18.58
N SER A 36 10.58 18.08 17.46
CA SER A 36 11.26 19.37 17.45
C SER A 36 10.48 20.42 18.25
N ASP A 37 9.18 20.54 18.03
CA ASP A 37 8.34 21.53 18.72
C ASP A 37 8.28 21.26 20.23
N MET A 38 8.15 19.98 20.61
CA MET A 38 8.09 19.57 22.02
C MET A 38 9.42 19.78 22.75
N GLN A 39 10.56 19.53 22.10
CA GLN A 39 11.90 19.77 22.66
C GLN A 39 12.21 21.27 22.83
N ASN A 40 11.69 22.10 21.93
CA ASN A 40 11.91 23.54 21.96
C ASN A 40 10.91 24.28 22.87
N TYR A 41 9.88 23.60 23.35
CA TYR A 41 8.90 24.19 24.26
C TYR A 41 9.53 24.48 25.64
N ARG A 42 9.62 25.77 25.98
CA ARG A 42 10.11 26.27 27.30
C ARG A 42 9.02 26.96 28.11
N GLY A 43 7.75 26.58 27.92
CA GLY A 43 6.60 27.37 28.37
C GLY A 43 6.32 27.40 29.87
N TRP A 44 7.01 26.63 30.70
CA TRP A 44 6.84 26.67 32.15
C TRP A 44 8.09 27.15 32.90
N ALA A 45 7.88 28.17 33.74
CA ALA A 45 8.83 28.61 34.74
C ALA A 45 8.66 27.74 35.99
N GLY A 46 9.76 27.15 36.48
CA GLY A 46 9.72 26.19 37.59
C GLY A 46 9.54 24.76 37.08
N TYR A 47 10.64 24.08 36.79
CA TYR A 47 10.63 22.63 36.42
C TYR A 47 10.68 21.73 37.67
N ASN A 48 10.89 22.32 38.85
CA ASN A 48 11.25 21.61 40.08
C ASN A 48 10.32 21.93 41.25
N ASP A 49 9.23 22.67 41.04
CA ASP A 49 8.24 22.91 42.10
C ASP A 49 7.25 21.73 42.21
N ASP A 50 6.52 21.67 43.32
CA ASP A 50 5.61 20.56 43.61
C ASP A 50 4.53 20.39 42.54
N PHE A 51 4.09 21.50 41.92
CA PHE A 51 3.11 21.49 40.84
C PHE A 51 3.69 20.90 39.55
N ALA A 52 4.92 21.26 39.19
CA ALA A 52 5.62 20.70 38.05
C ALA A 52 5.84 19.20 38.21
N LEU A 53 6.24 18.74 39.40
CA LEU A 53 6.39 17.31 39.70
C LEU A 53 5.08 16.52 39.58
N GLU A 54 3.93 17.16 39.83
CA GLU A 54 2.61 16.55 39.64
C GLU A 54 2.21 16.48 38.17
N VAL A 55 2.46 17.54 37.38
CA VAL A 55 1.90 17.68 36.03
C VAL A 55 2.82 17.17 34.92
N LEU A 56 4.14 17.31 35.06
CA LEU A 56 5.12 16.89 34.05
C LEU A 56 4.99 15.43 33.62
N PRO A 57 4.82 14.44 34.54
CA PRO A 57 4.68 13.05 34.12
C PRO A 57 3.49 12.81 33.20
N LYS A 58 2.36 13.47 33.46
CA LYS A 58 1.16 13.34 32.63
C LYS A 58 1.31 14.04 31.28
N TYR A 59 1.97 15.20 31.28
CA TYR A 59 2.32 15.91 30.05
C TYR A 59 3.21 15.05 29.16
N ASP A 60 4.30 14.51 29.71
CA ASP A 60 5.24 13.65 28.98
C ASP A 60 4.56 12.40 28.43
N ALA A 61 3.76 11.71 29.24
CA ALA A 61 3.00 10.54 28.79
C ALA A 61 2.01 10.86 27.66
N THR A 62 1.40 12.06 27.70
CA THR A 62 0.49 12.52 26.64
C THR A 62 1.26 12.77 25.34
N ASN A 63 2.42 13.41 25.42
CA ASN A 63 3.26 13.68 24.26
C ASN A 63 3.79 12.39 23.64
N GLU A 64 4.18 11.42 24.46
CA GLU A 64 4.59 10.08 24.02
C GLU A 64 3.44 9.35 23.32
N SER A 65 2.23 9.39 23.88
CA SER A 65 1.04 8.79 23.26
C SER A 65 0.69 9.43 21.91
N CYS A 66 0.84 10.75 21.79
CA CYS A 66 0.65 11.46 20.51
C CYS A 66 1.68 11.02 19.47
N LEU A 67 2.96 10.94 19.86
CA LEU A 67 4.03 10.51 18.97
C LEU A 67 3.86 9.06 18.52
N GLU A 68 3.43 8.17 19.42
CA GLU A 68 3.11 6.78 19.11
C GLU A 68 2.00 6.70 18.05
N LEU A 69 0.90 7.43 18.25
CA LEU A 69 -0.22 7.44 17.31
C LEU A 69 0.22 7.92 15.91
N ILE A 70 1.01 8.99 15.83
CA ILE A 70 1.53 9.49 14.54
C ILE A 70 2.33 8.37 13.83
N ARG A 71 3.21 7.67 14.56
CA ARG A 71 4.00 6.57 14.00
C ARG A 71 3.13 5.40 13.55
N THR A 72 2.15 4.99 14.35
CA THR A 72 1.21 3.91 14.00
C THR A 72 0.45 4.23 12.72
N VAL A 73 -0.01 5.46 12.55
CA VAL A 73 -0.67 5.91 11.30
C VAL A 73 0.31 5.84 10.12
N GLY A 74 1.55 6.27 10.31
CA GLY A 74 2.59 6.19 9.28
C GLY A 74 2.85 4.76 8.81
N THR A 75 2.96 3.81 9.76
CA THR A 75 3.09 2.38 9.47
C THR A 75 1.87 1.84 8.71
N ALA A 76 0.65 2.15 9.17
CA ALA A 76 -0.57 1.69 8.51
C ALA A 76 -0.68 2.18 7.05
N LEU A 77 -0.22 3.41 6.77
CA LEU A 77 -0.18 3.96 5.42
C LEU A 77 0.88 3.27 4.55
N ALA A 78 2.03 2.92 5.11
CA ALA A 78 3.07 2.15 4.41
C ALA A 78 2.58 0.73 4.06
N ASP A 79 1.95 0.05 5.02
CA ASP A 79 1.39 -1.28 4.84
C ASP A 79 0.28 -1.28 3.78
N LEU A 80 -0.60 -0.28 3.81
CA LEU A 80 -1.64 -0.10 2.80
C LEU A 80 -1.06 0.06 1.39
N ARG A 81 -0.05 0.93 1.23
CA ARG A 81 0.64 1.11 -0.05
C ARG A 81 1.25 -0.21 -0.53
N GLN A 82 1.93 -0.94 0.36
CA GLN A 82 2.53 -2.23 0.02
C GLN A 82 1.48 -3.25 -0.43
N ALA A 83 0.34 -3.32 0.27
CA ALA A 83 -0.76 -4.22 -0.09
C ALA A 83 -1.36 -3.90 -1.47
N VAL A 84 -1.58 -2.61 -1.76
CA VAL A 84 -2.10 -2.15 -3.07
C VAL A 84 -1.11 -2.47 -4.19
N TRP A 85 0.18 -2.22 -3.97
CA TRP A 85 1.22 -2.50 -4.95
C TRP A 85 1.37 -4.01 -5.22
N ALA A 86 1.44 -4.82 -4.16
CA ALA A 86 1.55 -6.28 -4.27
C ALA A 86 0.34 -6.89 -5.00
N ASN A 87 -0.86 -6.39 -4.73
CA ASN A 87 -2.06 -6.81 -5.45
C ASN A 87 -1.98 -6.44 -6.94
N GLY A 88 -1.51 -5.22 -7.27
CA GLY A 88 -1.28 -4.79 -8.65
C GLY A 88 -0.34 -5.73 -9.40
N GLN A 89 0.82 -6.06 -8.81
CA GLN A 89 1.77 -7.00 -9.40
C GLN A 89 1.18 -8.40 -9.60
N HIS A 90 0.43 -8.90 -8.63
CA HIS A 90 -0.21 -10.21 -8.74
C HIS A 90 -1.18 -10.26 -9.92
N ILE A 91 -2.01 -9.22 -10.10
CA ILE A 91 -2.97 -9.15 -11.22
C ILE A 91 -2.24 -9.08 -12.57
N GLU A 92 -1.16 -8.29 -12.66
CA GLU A 92 -0.34 -8.22 -13.88
C GLU A 92 0.29 -9.58 -14.23
N GLY A 93 0.83 -10.28 -13.23
CA GLY A 93 1.39 -11.62 -13.41
C GLY A 93 0.36 -12.65 -13.90
N VAL A 94 -0.83 -12.68 -13.27
CA VAL A 94 -1.94 -13.55 -13.71
C VAL A 94 -2.37 -13.23 -15.14
N SER A 95 -2.43 -11.95 -15.51
CA SER A 95 -2.82 -11.52 -16.85
C SER A 95 -1.79 -11.93 -17.92
N SER A 96 -0.50 -11.79 -17.61
CA SER A 96 0.58 -12.24 -18.50
C SER A 96 0.51 -13.75 -18.73
N TYR A 97 0.38 -14.52 -17.65
CA TYR A 97 0.26 -15.98 -17.74
C TYR A 97 -0.96 -16.42 -18.57
N ALA A 98 -2.11 -15.78 -18.35
CA ALA A 98 -3.32 -16.08 -19.13
C ALA A 98 -3.13 -15.80 -20.63
N ASN A 99 -2.51 -14.67 -20.98
CA ASN A 99 -2.22 -14.31 -22.37
C ASN A 99 -1.23 -15.29 -23.03
N GLU A 100 -0.21 -15.74 -22.31
CA GLU A 100 0.73 -16.75 -22.82
C GLU A 100 0.04 -18.08 -23.11
N GLN A 101 -0.84 -18.55 -22.21
CA GLN A 101 -1.57 -19.80 -22.41
C GLN A 101 -2.54 -19.71 -23.58
N ILE A 102 -3.25 -18.59 -23.71
CA ILE A 102 -4.12 -18.32 -24.87
C ILE A 102 -3.30 -18.33 -26.17
N GLY A 103 -2.15 -17.65 -26.20
CA GLY A 103 -1.25 -17.65 -27.35
C GLY A 103 -0.76 -19.05 -27.73
N ARG A 104 -0.39 -19.87 -26.74
CA ARG A 104 -0.01 -21.29 -26.96
C ARG A 104 -1.16 -22.11 -27.54
N GLN A 105 -2.38 -21.93 -27.04
CA GLN A 105 -3.56 -22.62 -27.56
C GLN A 105 -3.87 -22.21 -29.01
N MET A 106 -3.81 -20.91 -29.34
CA MET A 106 -3.98 -20.45 -30.73
C MET A 106 -2.91 -21.03 -31.65
N SER A 107 -1.63 -21.03 -31.24
CA SER A 107 -0.56 -21.64 -32.04
C SER A 107 -0.72 -23.15 -32.23
N SER A 108 -1.40 -23.84 -31.30
CA SER A 108 -1.69 -25.27 -31.43
C SER A 108 -2.85 -25.55 -32.39
N LEU A 109 -3.77 -24.60 -32.55
CA LEU A 109 -4.88 -24.66 -33.51
C LEU A 109 -4.41 -24.36 -34.95
N ASP A 110 -3.37 -23.54 -35.11
CA ASP A 110 -2.73 -23.26 -36.42
C ASP A 110 -1.62 -24.27 -36.80
N GLY A 111 -1.39 -25.30 -35.99
CA GLY A 111 -0.49 -26.42 -36.30
C GLY A 111 -1.09 -27.38 -37.36
N PRO A 112 -0.26 -28.07 -38.17
CA PRO A 112 -0.64 -28.61 -39.47
C PRO A 112 -1.68 -29.75 -39.38
N GLY A 113 -2.96 -29.39 -39.50
CA GLY A 113 -4.08 -30.32 -39.56
C GLY A 113 -5.11 -30.01 -40.65
N GLY A 114 -4.83 -29.04 -41.52
CA GLY A 114 -5.71 -28.66 -42.63
C GLY A 114 -5.15 -29.09 -43.97
N ASP A 115 -5.23 -30.39 -44.30
CA ASP A 115 -5.38 -30.89 -45.67
C ASP A 115 -5.60 -32.42 -45.65
N SER A 116 -6.79 -32.85 -45.23
CA SER A 116 -7.37 -34.13 -45.66
C SER A 116 -8.34 -33.86 -46.79
N ALA A 117 -7.80 -33.62 -47.99
CA ALA A 117 -8.54 -33.61 -49.24
C ALA A 117 -8.08 -34.81 -50.10
N GLY A 118 -9.02 -35.70 -50.44
CA GLY A 118 -8.83 -36.66 -51.54
C GLY A 118 -9.08 -38.14 -51.25
N GLY A 119 -10.21 -38.50 -50.62
CA GLY A 119 -10.67 -39.89 -50.51
C GLY A 119 -11.93 -40.14 -51.34
N GLY A 120 -11.82 -40.07 -52.67
CA GLY A 120 -12.91 -40.37 -53.61
C GLY A 120 -12.97 -41.85 -53.96
N ARG A 121 -14.19 -42.41 -53.88
CA ARG A 121 -14.62 -43.77 -54.27
C ARG A 121 -13.92 -44.34 -55.52
N HIS A 122 -13.34 -45.54 -55.41
CA HIS A 122 -13.69 -46.77 -56.16
C HIS A 122 -12.79 -47.93 -55.74
#